data_AF-A0A1X6YYP7-F1
#
_entry.id   AF-A0A1X6YYP7-F1
#
_cell.length_a   1.000
_cell.length_b   1.000
_cell.length_c   1.000
_cell.angle_alpha   90.00
_cell.angle_beta   90.00
_cell.angle_gamma   90.00
#
_symmetry.space_group_name_H-M   'P 1'
#
loop_
_entity.id
_entity.type
_entity.pdbx_description
1 polymer ?
#
loop_
_entity_poly.entity_id
_entity_poly.type
_entity_poly.pdbx_seq_one_letter_code
_entity_poly.pdbx_strand_id
1 'polypeptide(L)' 'MARAKPSAAAVKNVLDAMLARGLQPGAVQVAADGSFSVETLQPRDRPAPVAQGEPRKFGQTRAQ' A
#
# COMPACT_ATOMS: atom_id res chain seq x y z
N MET A 1 -0.17 -35.46 2.34
CA MET A 1 0.91 -34.78 3.11
C MET A 1 0.50 -33.33 3.32
N ALA A 2 0.38 -32.86 4.56
CA ALA A 2 0.14 -31.44 4.82
C ALA A 2 1.39 -30.65 4.41
N ARG A 3 1.24 -29.64 3.55
CA ARG A 3 2.37 -28.80 3.11
C ARG A 3 2.79 -27.87 4.26
N ALA A 4 4.09 -27.74 4.46
CA ALA A 4 4.64 -26.98 5.57
C ALA A 4 4.30 -25.48 5.39
N LYS A 5 3.70 -24.88 6.42
CA LYS A 5 3.54 -23.43 6.49
C LYS A 5 4.93 -22.78 6.50
N PRO A 6 5.13 -21.63 5.85
CA PRO A 6 6.39 -20.91 5.94
C PRO A 6 6.68 -20.58 7.40
N SER A 7 7.93 -20.76 7.82
CA SER A 7 8.32 -20.48 9.20
C SER A 7 8.26 -18.98 9.47
N ALA A 8 7.93 -18.60 10.71
CA ALA A 8 7.94 -17.20 11.12
C ALA A 8 9.30 -16.53 10.87
N ALA A 9 10.40 -17.28 11.03
CA ALA A 9 11.75 -16.82 10.73
C ALA A 9 11.96 -16.49 9.24
N ALA A 10 11.44 -17.34 8.34
CA ALA A 10 11.54 -17.08 6.90
C ALA A 10 10.78 -15.82 6.50
N VAL A 11 9.56 -15.64 7.02
CA VAL A 11 8.76 -14.43 6.77
C VAL A 11 9.47 -13.19 7.33
N LYS A 12 10.01 -13.27 8.56
CA LYS A 12 10.74 -12.17 9.18
C LYS A 12 11.96 -11.75 8.35
N ASN A 13 12.76 -12.70 7.88
CA ASN A 13 13.95 -12.41 7.08
C ASN A 13 13.61 -11.67 5.78
N VAL A 14 12.49 -12.04 5.13
CA VAL A 14 12.02 -11.34 3.93
C VAL A 14 11.58 -9.92 4.25
N LEU A 15 10.82 -9.72 5.33
CA LEU A 15 10.39 -8.39 5.77
C LEU A 15 11.58 -7.49 6.11
N ASP A 16 12.58 -8.01 6.83
CA ASP A 16 13.80 -7.27 7.15
C ASP A 16 14.57 -6.88 5.88
N ALA A 17 14.66 -7.78 4.89
CA ALA A 17 15.28 -7.49 3.61
C ALA A 17 14.52 -6.43 2.80
N MET A 18 13.18 -6.43 2.86
CA MET A 18 12.36 -5.38 2.23
C MET A 18 12.62 -4.02 2.88
N LEU A 19 12.63 -3.96 4.21
CA LEU A 19 12.91 -2.74 4.97
C LEU A 19 14.33 -2.21 4.68
N ALA A 20 15.33 -3.09 4.61
CA ALA A 20 16.70 -2.73 4.27
C ALA A 20 16.85 -2.13 2.86
N ARG A 21 15.91 -2.44 1.96
CA ARG A 21 15.84 -1.87 0.59
C ARG A 21 14.92 -0.65 0.51
N GLY A 22 14.41 -0.15 1.64
CA GLY A 22 13.49 0.99 1.68
C GLY A 22 12.08 0.67 1.16
N LEU A 23 11.73 -0.61 1.02
CA LEU A 23 10.39 -1.04 0.66
C LEU A 23 9.57 -1.20 1.94
N GLN A 24 8.38 -0.58 1.97
CA GLN A 24 7.48 -0.75 3.10
C GLN A 24 6.54 -1.93 2.85
N PRO A 25 6.64 -3.02 3.63
CA PRO A 25 5.73 -4.15 3.50
C PRO A 25 4.32 -3.76 3.95
N GLY A 26 3.32 -4.30 3.26
CA GLY A 26 1.90 -4.14 3.53
C GLY A 26 1.29 -5.44 4.03
N ALA A 27 0.59 -6.15 3.15
CA ALA A 27 -0.06 -7.41 3.49
C ALA A 27 0.83 -8.63 3.18
N VAL A 28 0.82 -9.61 4.07
CA VAL A 28 1.43 -10.92 3.85
C VAL A 28 0.32 -11.94 3.61
N GLN A 29 0.34 -12.59 2.45
CA GLN A 29 -0.62 -13.62 2.08
C GLN A 29 0.09 -14.98 2.05
N VAL A 30 -0.48 -15.98 2.73
CA VAL A 30 0.03 -17.35 2.73
C VAL A 30 -1.00 -18.25 2.05
N ALA A 31 -0.61 -18.85 0.93
CA ALA A 31 -1.47 -19.75 0.18
C ALA A 31 -1.53 -21.14 0.83
N ALA A 32 -2.58 -21.90 0.49
CA ALA A 32 -2.79 -23.26 1.00
C ALA A 32 -1.68 -24.24 0.59
N ASP A 33 -0.91 -23.90 -0.44
CA ASP A 33 0.24 -24.66 -0.91
C ASP A 33 1.53 -24.35 -0.12
N GLY A 34 1.48 -23.46 0.88
CA GLY A 34 2.62 -23.06 1.69
C GLY A 34 3.49 -21.97 1.07
N SER A 35 3.16 -21.48 -0.14
CA SER A 35 3.79 -20.27 -0.69
C SER A 35 3.30 -19.02 0.05
N PHE A 36 4.11 -17.96 0.06
CA PHE A 36 3.69 -16.67 0.59
C PHE A 36 4.15 -15.53 -0.30
N SER A 37 3.37 -14.45 -0.28
CA SER A 37 3.62 -13.22 -1.02
C SER A 37 3.52 -12.02 -0.07
N VAL A 38 4.33 -10.99 -0.31
CA VAL A 38 4.28 -9.74 0.46
C VAL A 38 3.96 -8.60 -0.50
N GLU A 39 2.86 -7.92 -0.27
CA GLU A 39 2.49 -6.71 -1.00
C GLU A 39 3.25 -5.51 -0.42
N THR A 40 3.75 -4.61 -1.27
CA THR A 40 4.35 -3.36 -0.80
C THR A 40 3.27 -2.29 -0.65
N LEU A 41 3.35 -1.51 0.43
CA LEU A 41 2.62 -0.25 0.51
C LEU A 41 3.30 0.71 -0.45
N GLN A 42 2.67 1.01 -1.59
CA GLN A 42 3.05 2.20 -2.33
C GLN A 42 2.78 3.39 -1.42
N PRO A 43 3.74 4.31 -1.25
CA PRO A 43 3.42 5.63 -0.73
C PRO A 43 2.28 6.13 -1.59
N ARG A 44 1.10 6.37 -1.01
CA ARG A 44 0.03 7.04 -1.75
C ARG A 44 0.65 8.32 -2.28
N ASP A 45 0.88 8.33 -3.60
CA ASP A 45 1.29 9.52 -4.29
C ASP A 45 0.36 10.63 -3.83
N ARG A 46 1.00 11.74 -3.48
CA ARG A 46 0.43 13.04 -3.15
C ARG A 46 -1.03 13.14 -3.59
N PRO A 47 -1.97 13.60 -2.72
CA PRO A 47 -3.30 13.93 -3.20
C PRO A 47 -3.14 14.76 -4.47
N ALA A 48 -3.74 14.30 -5.58
CA ALA A 48 -3.67 14.96 -6.86
C ALA A 48 -3.82 16.46 -6.62
N PRO A 49 -2.98 17.34 -7.22
CA PRO A 49 -3.10 18.76 -7.00
C PRO A 49 -4.56 19.10 -7.26
N VAL A 50 -5.29 19.44 -6.19
CA VAL A 50 -6.65 19.95 -6.32
C VAL A 50 -6.45 21.12 -7.26
N ALA A 51 -6.97 21.01 -8.48
CA ALA A 51 -7.02 22.15 -9.36
C ALA A 51 -7.68 23.22 -8.51
N GLN A 52 -6.92 24.23 -8.11
CA GLN A 52 -7.42 25.39 -7.40
C GLN A 52 -8.34 26.06 -8.41
N GLY A 53 -9.56 25.54 -8.53
CA GLY A 53 -10.68 26.30 -9.06
C GLY A 53 -10.69 27.55 -8.21
N GLU A 54 -10.45 28.67 -8.86
CA GLU A 54 -10.30 30.00 -8.27
C GLU A 54 -11.29 30.16 -7.11
N PRO A 55 -10.86 30.73 -5.96
CA PRO A 55 -11.72 30.85 -4.80
C PRO A 55 -13.02 31.53 -5.20
N ARG A 56 -14.11 30.75 -5.24
CA ARG A 56 -15.43 31.27 -5.60
C ARG A 56 -15.83 32.27 -4.52
N LYS A 57 -15.93 33.54 -4.89
CA LYS A 57 -16.52 34.56 -4.01
C LYS A 57 -17.95 34.13 -3.70
N PHE A 58 -18.29 34.06 -2.41
CA PHE A 58 -19.67 33.88 -1.95
C PHE A 58 -20.56 34.92 -2.65
N GLY A 59 -21.62 34.46 -3.33
CA GLY A 59 -22.65 35.34 -3.90
C GLY A 59 -22.79 35.39 -5.43
N GLN A 60 -22.02 34.62 -6.21
CA GLN A 60 -22.31 34.50 -7.65
C GLN A 60 -23.48 33.53 -7.89
N THR A 61 -24.70 34.02 -7.71
CA THR A 61 -25.89 33.41 -8.30
C THR A 61 -25.87 33.68 -9.79
N ARG A 62 -25.83 32.61 -10.60
CA ARG A 62 -25.95 32.70 -12.06
C ARG A 62 -27.37 33.20 -12.36
N ALA A 63 -27.52 34.48 -12.68
CA ALA A 63 -28.76 35.00 -13.25
C ALA A 63 -28.98 34.27 -14.58
N GLN A 64 -30.08 33.53 -14.65
CA GLN A 64 -30.68 33.12 -15.92
C GLN A 64 -31.60 34.23 -16.40
#